data_AF-A0AAQ2HFH2-F1
#
_entry.id   AF-A0AAQ2HFH2-F1
#
_cell.length_a   1.000
_cell.length_b   1.000
_cell.length_c   1.000
_cell.angle_alpha   90.00
_cell.angle_beta   90.00
_cell.angle_gamma   90.00
#
_symmetry.space_group_name_H-M   'P 1'
#
loop_
_entity.id
_entity.type
_entity.pdbx_description
1 polymer ?
#
loop_
_entity_poly.entity_id
_entity_poly.type
_entity_poly.pdbx_seq_one_letter_code
_entity_poly.pdbx_strand_id
1 'polypeptide(L)'
;MRRAPRSCEDRGDPVPHPPGVFPVSPRLFYRTVAIAEAVTWTLLITGMVLKYLTDAGGTPLLIFGSLHGFVFITYALTAVLVGLNQRWPIRLMVLAVITAIVPYATVPFDIRLDRTGRLDGDWRRVATDDPRDHTWVGALLRWLLNRPAVLISSFVVAVAAIMAVLLTLGPPGGRS
;
A
#
# COMPACT_ATOMS: atom_id res chain seq x y z
N MET A 1 51.02 25.04 -13.16
CA MET A 1 49.85 24.45 -12.46
C MET A 1 48.71 24.27 -13.47
N ARG A 2 48.52 23.05 -14.01
CA ARG A 2 47.40 22.71 -14.92
C ARG A 2 46.24 22.17 -14.08
N ARG A 3 45.05 22.79 -14.17
CA ARG A 3 43.81 22.21 -13.65
C ARG A 3 43.47 20.94 -14.43
N ALA A 4 43.20 19.85 -13.73
CA ALA A 4 42.60 18.66 -14.30
C ALA A 4 41.17 18.98 -14.81
N PRO A 5 40.71 18.38 -15.92
CA PRO A 5 39.33 18.48 -16.35
C PRO A 5 38.42 17.69 -15.40
N ARG A 6 37.28 18.31 -15.05
CA ARG A 6 36.22 17.66 -14.27
C ARG A 6 35.67 16.50 -15.08
N SER A 7 35.76 15.29 -14.54
CA SER A 7 35.06 14.12 -15.05
C SER A 7 33.57 14.47 -15.19
N CYS A 8 33.01 14.29 -16.38
CA CYS A 8 31.57 14.37 -16.58
C CYS A 8 30.93 13.38 -15.62
N GLU A 9 30.14 13.92 -14.70
CA GLU A 9 29.20 13.18 -13.86
C GLU A 9 28.46 12.19 -14.76
N ASP A 10 28.61 10.90 -14.46
CA ASP A 10 27.76 9.82 -14.92
C ASP A 10 26.34 10.10 -14.41
N ARG A 11 25.65 10.99 -15.12
CA ARG A 11 24.24 11.28 -14.92
C ARG A 11 23.52 10.09 -15.51
N GLY A 12 23.49 8.98 -14.75
CA GLY A 12 22.90 7.72 -15.15
C GLY A 12 21.59 7.98 -15.89
N ASP A 13 21.61 7.72 -17.19
CA ASP A 13 20.45 7.92 -18.04
C ASP A 13 19.28 7.13 -17.43
N PRO A 14 18.04 7.67 -17.43
CA PRO A 14 16.89 6.90 -16.99
C PRO A 14 16.85 5.61 -17.80
N VAL A 15 17.02 4.46 -17.14
CA VAL A 15 16.93 3.15 -17.80
C VAL A 15 15.59 3.12 -18.53
N PRO A 16 15.55 2.94 -19.87
CA PRO A 16 14.31 2.90 -20.61
C PRO A 16 13.46 1.75 -20.07
N HIS A 17 12.37 2.07 -19.39
CA HIS A 17 11.43 1.05 -18.96
C HIS A 17 10.79 0.48 -20.23
N PRO A 18 10.94 -0.84 -20.52
CA PRO A 18 10.16 -1.46 -21.59
C PRO A 18 8.68 -1.18 -21.29
N PRO A 19 7.82 -0.95 -22.31
CA PRO A 19 6.42 -0.62 -22.10
C PRO A 19 5.78 -1.69 -21.20
N GLY A 20 5.70 -1.35 -19.92
CA GLY A 20 5.31 -2.28 -18.89
C GLY A 20 3.81 -2.45 -18.96
N VAL A 21 3.36 -3.69 -18.88
CA VAL A 21 1.95 -4.06 -18.72
C VAL A 21 1.32 -3.37 -17.48
N PHE A 22 2.13 -2.85 -16.56
CA PHE A 22 1.72 -1.89 -15.53
C PHE A 22 2.44 -0.56 -15.73
N PRO A 23 1.71 0.57 -15.88
CA PRO A 23 2.30 1.90 -15.98
C PRO A 23 2.82 2.46 -14.64
N VAL A 24 2.59 1.76 -13.53
CA VAL A 24 2.85 2.23 -12.16
C VAL A 24 3.92 1.41 -11.44
N SER A 25 4.91 2.10 -10.86
CA SER A 25 5.96 1.49 -10.03
C SER A 25 5.42 1.06 -8.66
N PRO A 26 6.08 0.10 -7.96
CA PRO A 26 5.67 -0.30 -6.61
C PRO A 26 5.63 0.87 -5.63
N ARG A 27 6.62 1.76 -5.72
CA ARG A 27 6.72 2.99 -4.92
C ARG A 27 5.50 3.88 -5.13
N LEU A 28 5.17 4.21 -6.38
CA LEU A 28 4.03 5.08 -6.68
C LEU A 28 2.71 4.45 -6.22
N PHE A 29 2.54 3.15 -6.43
CA PHE A 29 1.35 2.43 -5.99
C PHE A 29 1.18 2.48 -4.46
N TYR A 30 2.22 2.12 -3.70
CA TYR A 30 2.19 2.17 -2.24
C TYR A 30 1.91 3.57 -1.71
N ARG A 31 2.63 4.59 -2.19
CA ARG A 31 2.49 5.97 -1.73
C ARG A 31 1.13 6.56 -2.04
N THR A 32 0.55 6.24 -3.21
CA THR A 32 -0.80 6.68 -3.57
C THR A 32 -1.82 6.15 -2.58
N VAL A 33 -1.74 4.86 -2.24
CA VAL A 33 -2.66 4.24 -1.28
C VAL A 33 -2.43 4.77 0.14
N ALA A 34 -1.18 5.01 0.55
CA ALA A 34 -0.85 5.63 1.84
C ALA A 34 -1.40 7.05 1.98
N ILE A 35 -1.31 7.87 0.92
CA ILE A 35 -1.89 9.23 0.91
C ILE A 35 -3.42 9.15 0.96
N ALA A 36 -4.03 8.26 0.18
CA ALA A 36 -5.47 8.04 0.22
C ALA A 36 -5.94 7.64 1.62
N GLU A 37 -5.17 6.79 2.31
CA GLU A 37 -5.44 6.37 3.68
C GLU A 37 -5.46 7.57 4.64
N ALA A 38 -4.44 8.43 4.58
CA ALA A 38 -4.38 9.64 5.39
C ALA A 38 -5.55 10.61 5.11
N VAL A 39 -5.95 10.77 3.84
CA VAL A 39 -7.12 11.58 3.46
C VAL A 39 -8.41 10.98 4.04
N THR A 40 -8.58 9.65 3.98
CA THR A 40 -9.77 9.01 4.56
C THR A 40 -9.80 9.07 6.08
N TRP A 41 -8.64 9.12 6.77
CA TRP A 41 -8.60 9.43 8.20
C TRP A 41 -9.19 10.81 8.50
N THR A 42 -8.84 11.83 7.70
CA THR A 42 -9.43 13.17 7.84
C THR A 42 -10.94 13.15 7.62
N LEU A 43 -11.43 12.41 6.62
CA LEU A 43 -12.88 12.23 6.40
C LEU A 43 -13.54 11.53 7.58
N LEU A 44 -12.95 10.45 8.11
CA LEU A 44 -13.48 9.71 9.25
C LEU A 44 -13.57 10.59 10.50
N ILE A 45 -12.51 11.34 10.82
CA ILE A 45 -12.51 12.30 11.92
C ILE A 45 -13.59 13.38 11.71
N THR A 46 -13.72 13.88 10.48
CA THR A 46 -14.79 14.84 10.14
C THR A 46 -16.17 14.23 10.37
N GLY A 47 -16.39 12.98 9.99
CA GLY A 47 -17.64 12.26 10.23
C GLY A 47 -17.96 12.08 11.71
N MET A 48 -16.95 11.80 12.53
CA MET A 48 -17.10 11.76 13.98
C MET A 48 -17.47 13.14 14.53
N VAL A 49 -16.74 14.19 14.14
CA VAL A 49 -17.01 15.57 14.58
C VAL A 49 -18.43 15.99 14.19
N LEU A 50 -18.86 15.75 12.95
CA LEU A 50 -20.22 16.05 12.50
C LEU A 50 -21.27 15.30 13.33
N LYS A 51 -21.07 14.00 13.57
CA LYS A 51 -22.00 13.19 14.39
C LYS A 51 -22.15 13.75 15.81
N TYR A 52 -21.07 14.25 16.41
CA TYR A 52 -21.08 14.70 17.81
C TYR A 52 -21.40 16.19 17.98
N LEU A 53 -21.14 17.03 16.97
CA LEU A 53 -21.36 18.49 17.04
C LEU A 53 -22.62 18.95 16.31
N THR A 54 -23.24 18.11 15.49
CA THR A 54 -24.44 18.46 14.72
C THR A 54 -25.48 17.35 14.82
N ASP A 55 -26.75 17.69 14.60
CA ASP A 55 -27.84 16.71 14.50
C ASP A 55 -27.82 15.92 13.16
N ALA A 56 -26.68 15.88 12.46
CA ALA A 56 -26.53 15.18 11.17
C ALA A 56 -26.68 13.65 11.25
N GLY A 57 -26.88 13.10 12.46
CA GLY A 57 -27.09 11.67 12.69
C GLY A 57 -25.87 10.81 12.37
N GLY A 58 -26.09 9.50 12.24
CA GLY A 58 -25.03 8.52 11.99
C GLY A 58 -24.56 8.41 10.54
N THR A 59 -25.28 9.00 9.58
CA THR A 59 -25.05 8.80 8.14
C THR A 59 -23.66 9.27 7.66
N PRO A 60 -23.17 10.48 8.02
CA PRO A 60 -21.83 10.91 7.60
C PRO A 60 -20.73 9.99 8.15
N LEU A 61 -20.86 9.56 9.41
CA LEU A 61 -19.91 8.64 10.03
C LEU A 61 -19.92 7.28 9.33
N LEU A 62 -21.09 6.77 8.94
CA LEU A 62 -21.19 5.51 8.21
C LEU A 62 -20.48 5.60 6.86
N ILE A 63 -20.75 6.64 6.06
CA ILE A 63 -20.15 6.82 4.73
C ILE A 63 -18.62 6.95 4.84
N PHE A 64 -18.14 7.85 5.69
CA PHE A 64 -16.70 8.07 5.85
C PHE A 64 -16.00 6.89 6.52
N GLY A 65 -16.67 6.20 7.45
CA GLY A 65 -16.19 4.96 8.06
C GLY A 65 -16.03 3.84 7.05
N SER A 66 -17.03 3.62 6.18
CA SER A 66 -16.94 2.62 5.11
C SER A 66 -15.85 2.94 4.09
N LEU A 67 -15.70 4.20 3.70
CA LEU A 67 -14.61 4.64 2.81
C LEU A 67 -13.24 4.42 3.44
N HIS A 68 -13.07 4.80 4.71
CA HIS A 68 -11.82 4.59 5.42
C HIS A 68 -11.50 3.09 5.56
N GLY A 69 -12.47 2.26 5.95
CA GLY A 69 -12.29 0.81 6.04
C GLY A 69 -11.85 0.20 4.70
N PHE A 70 -12.39 0.67 3.57
CA PHE A 70 -12.04 0.17 2.25
C PHE A 70 -10.59 0.50 1.91
N VAL A 71 -10.18 1.75 2.14
CA VAL A 71 -8.82 2.21 1.89
C VAL A 71 -7.83 1.56 2.87
N PHE A 72 -8.20 1.36 4.14
CA PHE A 72 -7.40 0.65 5.14
C PHE A 72 -7.06 -0.78 4.71
N ILE A 73 -8.07 -1.57 4.27
CA ILE A 73 -7.84 -2.95 3.80
C ILE A 73 -6.97 -2.95 2.54
N THR A 74 -7.27 -2.03 1.60
CA THR A 74 -6.47 -1.84 0.39
C THR A 74 -5.02 -1.51 0.72
N TYR A 75 -4.77 -0.63 1.70
CA TYR A 75 -3.44 -0.30 2.18
C TYR A 75 -2.74 -1.52 2.77
N ALA A 76 -3.41 -2.30 3.62
CA ALA A 76 -2.84 -3.49 4.23
C ALA A 76 -2.41 -4.53 3.18
N LEU A 77 -3.27 -4.83 2.21
CA LEU A 77 -2.95 -5.75 1.10
C LEU A 77 -1.81 -5.20 0.23
N THR A 78 -1.80 -3.88 -0.04
CA THR A 78 -0.72 -3.23 -0.79
C THR A 78 0.61 -3.32 -0.06
N ALA A 79 0.63 -3.11 1.26
CA ALA A 79 1.81 -3.22 2.09
C ALA A 79 2.39 -4.64 2.08
N VAL A 80 1.52 -5.67 2.10
CA VAL A 80 1.96 -7.07 1.96
C VAL A 80 2.50 -7.33 0.55
N LEU A 81 1.78 -6.91 -0.49
CA LEU A 81 2.20 -7.12 -1.88
C LEU A 81 3.56 -6.47 -2.17
N VAL A 82 3.71 -5.19 -1.82
CA VAL A 82 4.95 -4.42 -2.00
C VAL A 82 6.03 -4.95 -1.07
N GLY A 83 5.70 -5.33 0.16
CA GLY A 83 6.65 -5.94 1.09
C GLY A 83 7.21 -7.25 0.55
N LEU A 84 6.38 -8.12 -0.03
CA LEU A 84 6.85 -9.34 -0.69
C LEU A 84 7.70 -9.02 -1.92
N ASN A 85 7.29 -8.03 -2.73
CA ASN A 85 8.04 -7.55 -3.90
C ASN A 85 9.39 -6.91 -3.55
N GLN A 86 9.51 -6.26 -2.41
CA GLN A 86 10.74 -5.59 -1.95
C GLN A 86 11.48 -6.37 -0.87
N ARG A 87 11.09 -7.64 -0.62
CA ARG A 87 11.73 -8.54 0.37
C ARG A 87 11.79 -7.92 1.77
N TRP A 88 10.75 -7.21 2.18
CA TRP A 88 10.64 -6.69 3.53
C TRP A 88 10.60 -7.84 4.53
N PRO A 89 11.23 -7.68 5.72
CA PRO A 89 10.99 -8.61 6.80
C PRO A 89 9.52 -8.53 7.21
N ILE A 90 8.92 -9.68 7.60
CA ILE A 90 7.50 -9.75 8.00
C ILE A 90 7.14 -8.70 9.06
N ARG A 91 8.06 -8.43 9.99
CA ARG A 91 7.88 -7.40 11.04
C ARG A 91 7.60 -6.02 10.46
N LEU A 92 8.20 -5.67 9.32
CA LEU A 92 7.99 -4.39 8.67
C LEU A 92 6.62 -4.32 7.97
N MET A 93 6.15 -5.44 7.38
CA MET A 93 4.79 -5.51 6.83
C MET A 93 3.74 -5.40 7.93
N VAL A 94 3.93 -6.12 9.05
CA VAL A 94 3.05 -6.03 10.23
C VAL A 94 3.05 -4.62 10.80
N LEU A 95 4.22 -4.00 10.94
CA LEU A 95 4.33 -2.62 11.40
C LEU A 95 3.59 -1.66 10.47
N ALA A 96 3.68 -1.84 9.15
CA ALA A 96 2.93 -1.05 8.19
C ALA A 96 1.43 -1.10 8.46
N VAL A 97 0.87 -2.30 8.65
CA VAL A 97 -0.56 -2.47 8.96
C VAL A 97 -0.93 -1.83 10.29
N ILE A 98 -0.11 -2.01 11.34
CA ILE A 98 -0.35 -1.39 12.65
C ILE A 98 -0.38 0.14 12.54
N THR A 99 0.49 0.74 11.71
CA THR A 99 0.49 2.20 11.53
C THR A 99 -0.78 2.74 10.87
N ALA A 100 -1.53 1.92 10.12
CA ALA A 100 -2.82 2.34 9.54
C ALA A 100 -3.97 2.34 10.56
N ILE A 101 -3.80 1.71 11.71
CA ILE A 101 -4.79 1.73 12.79
C ILE A 101 -4.72 3.06 13.57
N VAL A 102 -3.53 3.67 13.63
CA VAL A 102 -3.31 4.93 14.34
C VAL A 102 -3.43 6.09 13.35
N PRO A 103 -4.31 7.09 13.61
CA PRO A 103 -4.50 8.22 12.70
C PRO A 103 -3.18 8.86 12.29
N TYR A 104 -3.01 9.05 10.98
CA TYR A 104 -1.85 9.69 10.36
C TYR A 104 -0.49 9.02 10.60
N ALA A 105 -0.40 7.89 11.30
CA ALA A 105 0.88 7.22 11.56
C ALA A 105 1.46 6.54 10.30
N THR A 106 0.64 6.31 9.28
CA THR A 106 1.07 5.89 7.93
C THR A 106 1.98 6.92 7.26
N VAL A 107 1.77 8.22 7.50
CA VAL A 107 2.53 9.31 6.85
C VAL A 107 4.02 9.29 7.23
N PRO A 108 4.42 9.36 8.52
CA PRO A 108 5.84 9.30 8.88
C PRO A 108 6.45 7.93 8.56
N PHE A 109 5.65 6.86 8.59
CA PHE A 109 6.09 5.52 8.21
C PHE A 109 6.42 5.43 6.72
N ASP A 110 5.54 5.92 5.84
CA ASP A 110 5.75 6.00 4.39
C ASP A 110 7.00 6.83 4.06
N ILE A 111 7.11 8.03 4.65
CA ILE A 111 8.28 8.90 4.48
C ILE A 111 9.57 8.17 4.89
N ARG A 112 9.55 7.41 5.98
CA ARG A 112 10.71 6.63 6.43
C ARG A 112 11.06 5.50 5.46
N LEU A 113 10.07 4.77 4.95
CA LEU A 113 10.28 3.70 3.97
C LEU A 113 10.89 4.25 2.68
N ASP A 114 10.34 5.36 2.21
CA ASP A 114 10.81 6.06 1.01
C ASP A 114 12.26 6.53 1.18
N ARG A 115 12.57 7.20 2.30
CA ARG A 115 13.92 7.69 2.61
C ARG A 115 14.96 6.58 2.80
N THR A 116 14.54 5.40 3.25
CA THR A 116 15.43 4.26 3.47
C THR A 116 15.56 3.35 2.24
N GLY A 117 15.01 3.77 1.10
CA GLY A 117 15.04 3.03 -0.17
C GLY A 117 14.28 1.71 -0.12
N ARG A 118 13.37 1.53 0.85
CA ARG A 118 12.60 0.29 1.02
C ARG A 118 11.54 0.12 -0.06
N LEU A 119 11.18 1.20 -0.75
CA LEU A 119 10.22 1.20 -1.84
C LEU A 119 10.89 1.17 -3.23
N ASP A 120 12.22 1.29 -3.29
CA ASP A 120 12.96 1.38 -4.53
C ASP A 120 13.00 0.04 -5.27
N GLY A 121 13.06 0.12 -6.60
CA GLY A 121 13.08 -1.04 -7.49
C GLY A 121 11.74 -1.32 -8.18
N ASP A 122 11.81 -2.10 -9.24
CA ASP A 122 10.68 -2.46 -10.08
C ASP A 122 9.88 -3.66 -9.55
N TRP A 123 8.75 -3.94 -10.18
CA TRP A 123 8.00 -5.18 -9.94
C TRP A 123 8.84 -6.40 -10.36
N ARG A 124 9.11 -7.31 -9.42
CA ARG A 124 9.87 -8.54 -9.65
C ARG A 124 9.02 -9.56 -10.43
N ARG A 125 8.99 -9.43 -11.75
CA ARG A 125 8.24 -10.28 -12.68
C ARG A 125 9.02 -11.50 -13.18
N VAL A 126 10.35 -11.45 -13.06
CA VAL A 126 11.29 -12.48 -13.52
C VAL A 126 11.95 -13.13 -12.29
N ALA A 127 12.32 -14.41 -12.41
CA ALA A 127 13.09 -15.09 -11.37
C ALA A 127 14.47 -14.44 -11.26
N THR A 128 14.95 -14.20 -10.03
CA THR A 128 16.36 -13.88 -9.78
C THR A 128 17.08 -15.09 -9.20
N ASP A 129 18.41 -15.10 -9.22
CA ASP A 129 19.24 -16.17 -8.64
C ASP A 129 19.22 -16.19 -7.08
N ASP A 130 18.41 -15.33 -6.44
CA ASP A 130 18.27 -15.31 -4.98
C ASP A 130 17.49 -16.56 -4.51
N PRO A 131 18.01 -17.34 -3.54
CA PRO A 131 17.32 -18.50 -2.96
C PRO A 131 15.87 -18.22 -2.53
N ARG A 132 15.55 -16.99 -2.11
CA ARG A 132 14.20 -16.57 -1.67
C ARG A 132 13.18 -16.52 -2.82
N ASP A 133 13.63 -16.42 -4.07
CA ASP A 133 12.74 -16.40 -5.24
C ASP A 133 12.27 -17.80 -5.67
N HIS A 134 12.98 -18.84 -5.24
CA HIS A 134 12.65 -20.24 -5.51
C HIS A 134 11.63 -20.81 -4.51
N THR A 135 10.84 -19.94 -3.89
CA THR A 135 9.73 -20.32 -3.02
C THR A 135 8.42 -20.33 -3.81
N TRP A 136 7.43 -21.11 -3.34
CA TRP A 136 6.10 -21.12 -3.93
C TRP A 136 5.42 -19.74 -3.86
N VAL A 137 5.69 -18.96 -2.79
CA VAL A 137 5.21 -17.57 -2.66
C VAL A 137 5.83 -16.68 -3.73
N GLY A 138 7.14 -16.81 -3.97
CA GLY A 138 7.84 -16.09 -5.04
C GLY A 138 7.30 -16.45 -6.43
N ALA A 139 6.96 -17.72 -6.66
CA ALA A 139 6.34 -18.16 -7.90
C ALA A 139 4.92 -17.59 -8.08
N LEU A 140 4.09 -17.65 -7.02
CA LEU A 140 2.73 -17.10 -7.04
C LEU A 140 2.73 -15.59 -7.25
N LEU A 141 3.59 -14.86 -6.54
CA LEU A 141 3.73 -13.42 -6.69
C LEU A 141 4.09 -13.06 -8.14
N ARG A 142 5.09 -13.72 -8.72
CA ARG A 142 5.49 -13.50 -10.12
C ARG A 142 4.36 -13.80 -11.09
N TRP A 143 3.67 -14.92 -10.91
CA TRP A 143 2.51 -15.28 -11.73
C TRP A 143 1.41 -14.21 -11.67
N LEU A 144 1.12 -13.72 -10.47
CA LEU A 144 0.11 -12.68 -10.24
C LEU A 144 0.54 -11.34 -10.86
N LEU A 145 1.80 -10.94 -10.65
CA LEU A 145 2.39 -9.72 -11.22
C LEU A 145 2.51 -9.76 -12.75
N ASN A 146 2.53 -10.95 -13.37
CA ASN A 146 2.52 -11.12 -14.83
C ASN A 146 1.09 -11.16 -15.41
N ARG A 147 0.05 -11.19 -14.56
CA ARG A 147 -1.36 -11.22 -14.97
C ARG A 147 -2.15 -10.07 -14.31
N PRO A 148 -2.08 -8.84 -14.85
CA PRO A 148 -2.66 -7.65 -14.23
C PRO A 148 -4.15 -7.79 -13.92
N ALA A 149 -4.94 -8.35 -14.84
CA ALA A 149 -6.37 -8.55 -14.65
C ALA A 149 -6.67 -9.48 -13.47
N VAL A 150 -5.86 -10.53 -13.29
CA VAL A 150 -6.00 -11.46 -12.16
C VAL A 150 -5.57 -10.79 -10.87
N LEU A 151 -4.47 -10.03 -10.87
CA LEU A 151 -4.04 -9.26 -9.70
C LEU A 151 -5.15 -8.30 -9.25
N ILE A 152 -5.65 -7.45 -10.15
CA ILE A 152 -6.71 -6.48 -9.86
C ILE A 152 -7.97 -7.19 -9.38
N SER A 153 -8.42 -8.24 -10.06
CA SER A 153 -9.62 -8.99 -9.66
C SER A 153 -9.44 -9.64 -8.29
N SER A 154 -8.30 -10.27 -8.03
CA SER A 154 -8.00 -10.87 -6.72
C SER A 154 -7.97 -9.83 -5.61
N PHE A 155 -7.45 -8.64 -5.89
CA PHE A 155 -7.37 -7.54 -4.95
C PHE A 155 -8.77 -7.00 -4.62
N VAL A 156 -9.59 -6.74 -5.64
CA VAL A 156 -10.98 -6.29 -5.48
C VAL A 156 -11.80 -7.32 -4.70
N VAL A 157 -11.71 -8.60 -5.07
CA VAL A 157 -12.41 -9.69 -4.38
C VAL A 157 -11.95 -9.81 -2.93
N ALA A 158 -10.64 -9.75 -2.66
CA ALA A 158 -10.11 -9.82 -1.30
C ALA A 158 -10.60 -8.63 -0.45
N VAL A 159 -10.54 -7.40 -0.96
CA VAL A 159 -11.03 -6.21 -0.25
C VAL A 159 -12.53 -6.34 0.03
N ALA A 160 -13.33 -6.71 -0.97
CA ALA A 160 -14.78 -6.86 -0.81
C ALA A 160 -15.14 -7.96 0.19
N ALA A 161 -14.45 -9.11 0.12
CA ALA A 161 -14.66 -10.23 1.04
C ALA A 161 -14.29 -9.85 2.49
N ILE A 162 -13.12 -9.26 2.70
CA ILE A 162 -12.68 -8.81 4.03
C ILE A 162 -13.65 -7.76 4.57
N MET A 163 -14.03 -6.78 3.75
CA MET A 163 -15.00 -5.75 4.13
C MET A 163 -16.35 -6.39 4.53
N ALA A 164 -16.88 -7.30 3.72
CA ALA A 164 -18.15 -7.98 4.01
C ALA A 164 -18.06 -8.80 5.31
N VAL A 165 -16.94 -9.50 5.54
CA VAL A 165 -16.70 -10.25 6.79
C VAL A 165 -16.65 -9.30 7.99
N LEU A 166 -15.93 -8.19 7.91
CA LEU A 166 -15.84 -7.22 9.01
C LEU A 166 -17.19 -6.54 9.31
N LEU A 167 -17.99 -6.27 8.27
CA LEU A 167 -19.32 -5.69 8.42
C LEU A 167 -20.35 -6.68 8.99
N THR A 168 -20.24 -7.95 8.64
CA THR A 168 -21.16 -9.01 9.13
C THR A 168 -20.83 -9.48 10.54
N LEU A 169 -19.55 -9.51 10.90
CA LEU A 169 -19.14 -9.94 12.25
C LEU A 169 -19.50 -8.90 13.32
N GLY A 170 -19.55 -7.61 12.97
CA GLY A 170 -19.87 -6.52 13.90
C GLY A 170 -18.92 -6.45 15.12
N PRO A 171 -18.94 -5.37 15.91
CA PRO A 171 -18.24 -5.37 17.19
C PRO A 171 -18.84 -6.44 18.10
N PRO A 172 -18.07 -7.37 18.68
CA PRO A 172 -18.55 -8.29 19.70
C PRO A 172 -18.96 -7.46 20.93
N GLY A 173 -20.22 -7.06 21.00
CA GLY A 173 -20.74 -6.16 22.04
C GLY A 173 -22.10 -5.52 21.73
N GLY A 174 -22.56 -5.54 20.49
CA GLY A 174 -23.90 -5.04 20.12
C GLY A 174 -24.98 -6.11 20.23
N ARG A 175 -25.37 -6.51 21.45
CA ARG A 175 -26.68 -7.13 21.67
C ARG A 175 -27.59 -6.06 22.29
N SER A 176 -28.59 -5.66 21.51
CA SER A 176 -29.84 -5.04 21.97
C SER A 176 -30.56 -5.92 22.98
#